data_AF-A0A536WK36-F1
#
_entry.id   AF-A0A536WK36-F1
#
_cell.length_a   1.000
_cell.length_b   1.000
_cell.length_c   1.000
_cell.angle_alpha   90.00
_cell.angle_beta   90.00
_cell.angle_gamma   90.00
#
_symmetry.space_group_name_H-M   'P 1'
#
loop_
_entity.id
_entity.type
_entity.pdbx_description
1 polymer ?
#
loop_
_entity_poly.entity_id
_entity_poly.type
_entity_poly.pdbx_seq_one_letter_code
_entity_poly.pdbx_strand_id
1 'polypeptide(L)'
;LFAASLSLAFSVVLAVLTFNFWKEAWDHRWVSDTMWRARLWIPYSSMPIGLGLLSLQYVADIYNLVTGREPPFGIAKERQA
;
A
#
# COMPACT_ATOMS: atom_id res chain seq x y z
N LEU A 1 7.88 12.21 -11.86
CA LEU A 1 7.02 12.95 -10.91
C LEU A 1 5.54 12.70 -11.17
N PHE A 2 4.96 13.12 -12.29
CA PHE A 2 3.52 12.91 -12.58
C PHE A 2 3.05 11.45 -12.41
N ALA A 3 3.76 10.49 -12.99
CA ALA A 3 3.45 9.06 -12.83
C ALA A 3 3.52 8.60 -11.37
N ALA A 4 4.55 9.01 -10.63
CA ALA A 4 4.71 8.66 -9.21
C ALA A 4 3.58 9.26 -8.35
N SER A 5 3.16 10.50 -8.64
CA SER A 5 2.03 11.15 -7.97
C SER A 5 0.72 10.42 -8.25
N LEU A 6 0.48 9.97 -9.49
CA LEU A 6 -0.71 9.19 -9.85
C LEU A 6 -0.73 7.82 -9.17
N SER A 7 0.41 7.12 -9.16
CA SER A 7 0.56 5.83 -8.47
C SER A 7 0.36 5.96 -6.97
N LEU A 8 0.89 7.03 -6.35
CA LEU A 8 0.66 7.33 -4.94
C LEU A 8 -0.83 7.58 -4.66
N ALA A 9 -1.49 8.41 -5.47
CA ALA A 9 -2.93 8.68 -5.31
C ALA A 9 -3.75 7.39 -5.40
N PHE A 10 -3.46 6.54 -6.38
CA PHE A 10 -4.11 5.23 -6.53
C PHE A 10 -3.86 4.32 -5.32
N SER A 11 -2.61 4.23 -4.85
CA SER A 11 -2.25 3.41 -3.69
C SER A 11 -2.96 3.87 -2.41
N VAL A 12 -3.06 5.19 -2.19
CA VAL A 12 -3.78 5.78 -1.05
C VAL A 12 -5.28 5.48 -1.12
N VAL A 13 -5.90 5.61 -2.29
CA VAL A 13 -7.33 5.27 -2.48
C VAL A 13 -7.58 3.81 -2.15
N LEU A 14 -6.73 2.89 -2.62
CA LEU A 14 -6.84 1.48 -2.27
C LEU A 14 -6.65 1.23 -0.77
N ALA A 15 -5.66 1.86 -0.14
CA ALA A 15 -5.42 1.72 1.30
C ALA A 15 -6.67 2.15 2.11
N VAL A 16 -7.32 3.24 1.73
CA VAL A 16 -8.56 3.72 2.36
C VAL A 16 -9.72 2.75 2.13
N LEU A 17 -9.90 2.25 0.90
CA LEU A 17 -10.98 1.32 0.58
C LEU A 17 -10.83 0.01 1.36
N THR A 18 -9.63 -0.54 1.39
CA THR A 18 -9.31 -1.75 2.13
C THR A 18 -9.42 -1.56 3.64
N PHE A 19 -9.08 -0.38 4.17
CA PHE A 19 -9.30 -0.07 5.58
C PHE A 19 -10.79 -0.07 5.94
N ASN A 20 -11.65 0.49 5.09
CA ASN A 20 -13.10 0.43 5.28
C ASN A 20 -13.61 -1.01 5.24
N PHE A 21 -13.16 -1.81 4.26
CA PHE A 21 -13.53 -3.23 4.17
C PHE A 21 -13.13 -4.04 5.41
N TRP A 22 -11.92 -3.80 5.93
CA TRP A 22 -11.47 -4.43 7.17
C TRP A 22 -12.31 -3.99 8.38
N LYS A 23 -12.63 -2.69 8.46
CA LYS A 23 -13.46 -2.14 9.54
C LYS A 23 -14.86 -2.73 9.53
N GLU A 24 -15.46 -2.90 8.35
CA GLU A 24 -16.74 -3.59 8.15
C GLU A 24 -16.67 -5.03 8.70
N ALA A 25 -15.63 -5.78 8.33
CA ALA A 25 -15.43 -7.15 8.80
C ALA A 25 -15.21 -7.24 10.31
N TRP A 26 -14.61 -6.20 10.92
CA TRP A 26 -14.43 -6.10 12.36
C TRP A 26 -15.75 -5.82 13.09
N ASP A 27 -16.53 -4.84 12.62
CA ASP A 27 -17.80 -4.42 13.24
C ASP A 27 -18.85 -5.53 13.18
N HIS A 28 -19.04 -6.10 11.98
CA HIS A 28 -19.98 -7.19 11.75
C HIS A 28 -19.48 -8.57 12.23
N ARG A 29 -18.32 -8.62 12.90
CA ARG A 29 -17.68 -9.84 13.43
C ARG A 29 -17.70 -11.00 12.45
N TRP A 30 -17.23 -10.77 11.23
CA TRP A 30 -17.25 -11.80 10.20
C TRP A 30 -16.44 -13.03 10.65
N VAL A 31 -17.07 -14.19 10.54
CA VAL A 31 -16.50 -15.50 10.86
C VAL A 31 -16.59 -16.42 9.66
N SER A 32 -15.61 -17.30 9.49
CA SER A 32 -15.62 -18.26 8.39
C SER A 32 -16.78 -19.23 8.55
N ASP A 33 -17.39 -19.63 7.43
CA ASP A 33 -18.45 -20.65 7.37
C ASP A 33 -17.91 -22.09 7.58
N THR A 34 -16.75 -22.22 8.23
CA THR A 34 -16.13 -23.50 8.55
C THR A 34 -16.42 -23.88 9.99
N MET A 35 -16.28 -25.17 10.32
CA MET A 35 -16.50 -25.70 11.67
C MET A 35 -15.76 -24.92 12.77
N TRP A 36 -14.64 -24.27 12.43
CA TRP A 36 -13.78 -23.53 13.34
C TRP A 36 -14.15 -22.05 13.53
N ARG A 37 -15.06 -21.48 12.73
CA ARG A 37 -15.50 -20.06 12.81
C ARG A 37 -14.34 -19.07 13.05
N ALA A 38 -13.27 -19.19 12.26
CA ALA A 38 -12.13 -18.29 12.36
C ALA A 38 -12.58 -16.82 12.13
N ARG A 39 -12.05 -15.88 12.91
CA ARG A 39 -12.37 -14.45 12.79
C ARG A 39 -11.64 -13.86 11.58
N LEU A 40 -12.38 -13.44 10.55
CA LEU A 40 -11.81 -13.00 9.27
C LEU A 40 -11.07 -11.67 9.34
N TRP A 41 -11.32 -10.83 10.36
CA TRP A 41 -10.66 -9.55 10.48
C TRP A 41 -9.14 -9.67 10.62
N ILE A 42 -8.60 -10.79 11.14
CA ILE A 42 -7.16 -10.99 11.31
C ILE A 42 -6.51 -11.15 9.92
N PRO A 43 -6.90 -12.13 9.07
CA PRO A 43 -6.45 -12.19 7.68
C PRO A 43 -6.68 -10.88 6.91
N TYR A 44 -7.85 -10.26 7.08
CA TYR A 44 -8.18 -9.04 6.35
C TYR A 44 -7.39 -7.82 6.81
N SER A 45 -6.85 -7.80 8.03
CA SER A 45 -5.97 -6.71 8.50
C SER A 45 -4.64 -6.65 7.75
N SER A 46 -4.18 -7.77 7.17
CA SER A 46 -2.95 -7.79 6.38
C SER A 46 -3.04 -6.91 5.12
N MET A 47 -4.23 -6.80 4.53
CA MET A 47 -4.48 -6.01 3.32
C MET A 47 -4.30 -4.49 3.55
N PRO A 48 -4.99 -3.84 4.51
CA PRO A 48 -4.81 -2.41 4.77
C PRO A 48 -3.41 -2.10 5.32
N ILE A 49 -2.81 -3.01 6.09
CA ILE A 49 -1.43 -2.83 6.58
C ILE A 49 -0.44 -2.82 5.40
N GLY A 50 -0.54 -3.80 4.49
CA GLY A 50 0.34 -3.87 3.31
C GLY A 50 0.18 -2.67 2.38
N LEU A 51 -1.05 -2.27 2.08
CA LEU A 51 -1.33 -1.10 1.23
C LEU A 51 -0.95 0.22 1.90
N GLY A 52 -1.12 0.34 3.20
CA GLY A 52 -0.64 1.50 3.97
C GLY A 52 0.88 1.63 3.94
N LEU A 53 1.60 0.52 4.12
CA LEU A 53 3.07 0.47 3.97
C LEU A 53 3.50 0.79 2.53
N LEU A 54 2.80 0.30 1.52
CA LEU A 54 3.09 0.62 0.11
C LEU A 54 2.89 2.11 -0.19
N SER A 55 1.83 2.71 0.35
CA SER A 55 1.60 4.15 0.23
C SER A 55 2.76 4.95 0.85
N LEU A 56 3.25 4.52 2.03
CA LEU A 56 4.39 5.15 2.67
C LEU A 56 5.69 5.00 1.86
N GLN A 57 5.89 3.84 1.20
CA GLN A 57 7.02 3.63 0.29
C GLN A 57 7.00 4.62 -0.88
N TYR A 58 5.84 4.86 -1.50
CA TYR A 58 5.74 5.87 -2.56
C TYR A 58 6.03 7.29 -2.07
N VAL A 59 5.65 7.64 -0.84
CA VAL A 59 6.02 8.93 -0.23
C VAL A 59 7.54 9.05 -0.10
N ALA A 60 8.20 8.00 0.39
CA ALA A 60 9.65 7.97 0.56
C ALA A 60 10.40 8.08 -0.79
N ASP A 61 9.93 7.37 -1.82
CA ASP A 61 10.50 7.42 -3.17
C ASP A 61 10.41 8.83 -3.76
N ILE A 62 9.24 9.48 -3.68
CA ILE A 62 9.06 10.86 -4.14
C ILE A 62 9.96 11.81 -3.35
N TYR A 63 10.09 11.63 -2.03
CA TYR A 63 10.96 12.47 -1.20
C TYR A 63 12.44 12.34 -1.59
N ASN A 64 12.93 11.12 -1.81
CA ASN A 64 14.31 10.89 -2.25
C ASN A 64 14.57 11.42 -3.66
N LEU A 65 13.59 11.29 -4.56
CA LEU A 65 13.66 11.80 -5.91
C LEU A 65 13.73 13.34 -5.93
N VAL A 66 12.94 14.01 -5.08
CA VAL A 66 12.97 15.48 -4.94
C VAL A 66 14.29 15.95 -4.29
N THR A 67 14.82 15.19 -3.33
CA THR A 67 16.09 15.50 -2.66
C THR A 67 17.31 15.15 -3.53
N GLY A 68 17.11 14.46 -4.67
CA GLY A 68 18.17 14.06 -5.59
C GLY A 68 19.12 13.00 -5.03
N ARG A 69 18.70 12.25 -3.99
CA ARG A 69 19.53 11.22 -3.36
C ARG A 69 19.58 9.94 -4.19
N GLU A 70 18.57 9.70 -5.03
CA GLU A 70 18.39 8.47 -5.81
C GLU A 70 18.00 8.80 -7.26
N PRO A 71 18.56 8.11 -8.27
CA PRO A 71 18.16 8.30 -9.67
C PRO A 71 16.72 7.78 -9.89
N PRO A 72 15.93 8.41 -10.79
CA PRO A 72 14.57 7.96 -11.06
C PRO A 72 14.57 6.49 -11.51
N PHE A 73 13.76 5.66 -10.84
CA PHE A 73 13.57 4.23 -11.13
C PHE A 73 14.81 3.33 -10.98
N GLY A 74 15.84 3.75 -10.24
CA GLY A 74 17.05 2.94 -10.08
C GLY A 74 17.76 2.67 -11.41
N ILE A 75 17.44 3.41 -12.47
CA ILE A 75 18.16 3.37 -13.74
C ILE A 75 19.52 3.96 -13.44
N ALA A 76 20.50 3.07 -13.20
CA ALA A 76 21.89 3.46 -13.20
C ALA A 76 22.13 4.15 -14.54
N LYS A 77 22.47 5.44 -14.49
CA LYS A 77 22.86 6.21 -15.67
C LYS A 77 23.87 5.36 -16.43
N GLU A 78 23.44 4.77 -17.55
CA GLU A 78 24.30 3.92 -18.37
C GLU A 78 25.57 4.72 -18.60
N ARG A 79 26.68 4.15 -18.12
CA ARG A 79 27.98 4.79 -18.16
C ARG A 79 28.27 4.96 -19.65
N GLN A 80 28.07 6.17 -20.15
CA GLN A 80 28.51 6.58 -21.48
C GLN A 80 30.00 6.28 -21.54
N ALA A 81 30.34 5.21 -22.25
CA ALA A 81 31.68 4.83 -22.66
C ALA A 81 31.66 4.77 -24.19
#